data_AF-A0A0P9FXR3-F1
#
_entry.id   AF-A0A0P9FXR3-F1
#
_cell.length_a   1.000
_cell.length_b   1.000
_cell.length_c   1.000
_cell.angle_alpha   90.00
_cell.angle_beta   90.00
_cell.angle_gamma   90.00
#
_symmetry.space_group_name_H-M   'P 1'
#
loop_
_entity.id
_entity.type
_entity.pdbx_description
1 polymer ?
#
loop_
_entity_poly.entity_id
_entity_poly.type
_entity_poly.pdbx_seq_one_letter_code
_entity_poly.pdbx_strand_id
1 'polypeptide(L)'
;MPVGFNRELCKKEHNTLRIELNNLKNCQVTFLTFSVAATGVLLGLIKIFSSSNYEIFFLAPLTILLPAWSVFLDKAKTISRIVGYYRIIEGLILDKISVNKFVGWENALQIFRDNEPIEMYIKKEAIKKLREKPRFENNQTSFGRLKAFSPFRDYLTLVNCIFLCLSVLCMMPAIIFALVNVKSLNANHFIIALVSIIFISTFVHNSITLRDLLCGKHAYEVNEHFWRYILEVETHEDEIESS
;
A
#
# COMPACT_ATOMS: atom_id res chain seq x y z
N MET A 1 5.58 35.04 22.08
CA MET A 1 5.42 33.96 23.06
C MET A 1 5.30 32.66 22.29
N PRO A 2 6.17 31.66 22.52
CA PRO A 2 6.02 30.36 21.87
C PRO A 2 4.64 29.81 22.24
N VAL A 3 3.84 29.49 21.23
CA VAL A 3 2.54 28.86 21.43
C VAL A 3 2.84 27.51 22.08
N GLY A 4 2.58 27.42 23.38
CA GLY A 4 2.93 26.25 24.19
C GLY A 4 2.37 24.99 23.55
N PHE A 5 3.22 23.96 23.49
CA PHE A 5 2.83 22.62 23.09
C PHE A 5 1.56 22.20 23.83
N ASN A 6 0.45 22.04 23.11
CA ASN A 6 -0.82 21.66 23.69
C ASN A 6 -0.99 20.14 23.61
N ARG A 7 -0.62 19.46 24.71
CA ARG A 7 -0.73 18.01 24.83
C ARG A 7 -2.16 17.49 24.65
N GLU A 8 -3.17 18.26 25.05
CA GLU A 8 -4.58 17.87 24.86
C GLU A 8 -4.96 17.86 23.38
N LEU A 9 -4.47 18.84 22.61
CA LEU A 9 -4.66 18.89 21.16
C LEU A 9 -4.02 17.66 20.48
N CYS A 10 -2.79 17.31 20.85
CA CYS A 10 -2.10 16.13 20.33
C CYS A 10 -2.88 14.84 20.62
N LYS A 11 -3.41 14.68 21.84
CA LYS A 11 -4.24 13.53 22.22
C LYS A 11 -5.55 13.45 21.43
N LYS A 12 -6.22 14.59 21.23
CA LYS A 12 -7.45 14.67 20.42
C LYS A 12 -7.18 14.26 18.98
N GLU A 13 -6.08 14.74 18.43
CA GLU A 13 -5.68 14.46 17.06
C GLU A 13 -5.27 12.99 16.87
N HIS A 14 -4.48 12.45 17.81
CA HIS A 14 -4.12 11.03 17.88
C HIS A 14 -5.37 10.13 17.82
N ASN A 15 -6.39 10.43 18.62
CA ASN A 15 -7.65 9.69 18.61
C ASN A 15 -8.40 9.81 17.28
N THR A 16 -8.40 11.01 16.67
CA THR A 16 -9.05 11.25 15.37
C THR A 16 -8.39 10.43 14.27
N LEU A 17 -7.06 10.45 14.20
CA LEU A 17 -6.27 9.66 13.25
C LEU A 17 -6.43 8.16 13.45
N ARG A 18 -6.55 7.70 14.70
CA ARG A 18 -6.82 6.29 15.00
C ARG A 18 -8.18 5.85 14.44
N ILE A 19 -9.21 6.67 14.57
CA ILE A 19 -10.54 6.41 14.00
C ILE A 19 -10.45 6.38 12.46
N GLU A 20 -9.78 7.36 11.86
CA GLU A 20 -9.62 7.42 10.41
C GLU A 20 -8.85 6.21 9.86
N LEU A 21 -7.75 5.81 10.52
CA LEU A 21 -6.99 4.60 10.19
C LEU A 21 -7.86 3.34 10.26
N ASN A 22 -8.71 3.23 11.28
CA ASN A 22 -9.62 2.10 11.41
C ASN A 22 -10.65 2.07 10.27
N ASN A 23 -11.21 3.23 9.92
CA ASN A 23 -12.15 3.37 8.80
C ASN A 23 -11.50 2.99 7.46
N LEU A 24 -10.24 3.42 7.22
CA LEU A 24 -9.49 3.08 6.01
C LEU A 24 -9.20 1.57 5.92
N LYS A 25 -8.83 0.93 7.03
CA LYS A 25 -8.61 -0.52 7.09
C LYS A 25 -9.90 -1.30 6.84
N ASN A 26 -11.01 -0.88 7.47
CA ASN A 26 -12.31 -1.50 7.26
C ASN A 26 -12.78 -1.34 5.81
N CYS A 27 -12.54 -0.18 5.19
CA CYS A 27 -12.79 0.05 3.77
C CYS A 27 -11.99 -0.92 2.90
N GLN A 28 -10.69 -1.12 3.18
CA GLN A 28 -9.84 -2.08 2.46
C GLN A 28 -10.35 -3.51 2.57
N VAL A 29 -10.73 -3.97 3.76
CA VAL A 29 -11.27 -5.32 3.99
C VAL A 29 -12.61 -5.49 3.27
N THR A 30 -13.50 -4.50 3.36
CA THR A 30 -14.80 -4.53 2.69
C THR A 30 -14.62 -4.62 1.18
N PHE A 31 -13.69 -3.85 0.62
CA PHE A 31 -13.43 -3.80 -0.80
C PHE A 31 -12.82 -5.10 -1.34
N LEU A 32 -11.89 -5.70 -0.58
CA LEU A 32 -11.38 -7.04 -0.89
C LEU A 32 -12.50 -8.07 -0.87
N THR A 33 -13.30 -8.09 0.20
CA THR A 33 -14.41 -9.03 0.38
C THR A 33 -15.42 -8.92 -0.75
N PHE A 34 -15.80 -7.68 -1.12
CA PHE A 34 -16.69 -7.42 -2.24
C PHE A 34 -16.09 -7.93 -3.57
N SER A 35 -14.81 -7.66 -3.83
CA SER A 35 -14.14 -8.10 -5.06
C SER A 35 -14.08 -9.62 -5.17
N VAL A 36 -13.77 -10.31 -4.08
CA VAL A 36 -13.74 -11.77 -3.99
C VAL A 36 -15.15 -12.34 -4.19
N ALA A 37 -16.15 -11.81 -3.50
CA ALA A 37 -17.53 -12.26 -3.60
C ALA A 37 -18.11 -12.03 -4.99
N ALA A 38 -17.91 -10.84 -5.58
CA ALA A 38 -18.34 -10.52 -6.94
C ALA A 38 -17.69 -11.45 -7.96
N THR A 39 -16.39 -11.76 -7.79
CA THR A 39 -15.68 -12.74 -8.63
C THR A 39 -16.32 -14.13 -8.52
N GLY A 40 -16.59 -14.60 -7.30
CA GLY A 40 -17.23 -15.90 -7.07
C GLY A 40 -18.63 -15.99 -7.69
N VAL A 41 -19.45 -14.95 -7.53
CA VAL A 41 -20.79 -14.85 -8.13
C VAL A 41 -20.69 -14.86 -9.65
N LEU A 42 -19.85 -14.02 -10.24
CA LEU A 42 -19.68 -13.94 -11.69
C LEU A 42 -19.20 -15.27 -12.26
N LEU A 43 -18.20 -15.92 -11.66
CA LEU A 43 -17.73 -17.24 -12.08
C LEU A 43 -18.82 -18.32 -11.96
N GLY A 44 -19.63 -18.28 -10.90
CA GLY A 44 -20.75 -19.20 -10.72
C GLY A 44 -21.85 -19.04 -11.78
N LEU A 45 -22.10 -17.79 -12.21
CA LEU A 45 -23.08 -17.48 -13.25
C LEU A 45 -22.64 -17.95 -14.65
N ILE A 46 -21.34 -18.10 -14.91
CA ILE A 46 -20.83 -18.58 -16.23
C ILE A 46 -21.47 -19.91 -16.62
N LYS A 47 -21.70 -20.81 -15.66
CA LYS A 47 -22.32 -22.11 -15.90
C LYS A 47 -23.75 -22.00 -16.47
N ILE A 48 -24.46 -20.92 -16.14
CA ILE A 48 -25.87 -20.71 -16.53
C ILE A 48 -25.97 -20.16 -17.96
N PHE A 49 -25.04 -19.29 -18.38
CA PHE A 49 -25.10 -18.58 -19.66
C PHE A 49 -24.38 -19.28 -20.82
N SER A 50 -24.23 -20.60 -20.76
CA SER A 50 -23.27 -21.40 -21.55
C SER A 50 -23.63 -21.62 -23.03
N SER A 51 -24.28 -20.70 -23.73
CA SER A 51 -24.88 -20.97 -25.04
C SER A 51 -24.06 -20.62 -26.29
N SER A 52 -22.89 -19.95 -26.22
CA SER A 52 -21.93 -19.90 -27.37
C SER A 52 -20.64 -19.06 -27.21
N ASN A 53 -20.46 -18.26 -26.15
CA ASN A 53 -19.26 -17.40 -26.01
C ASN A 53 -18.78 -17.29 -24.56
N TYR A 54 -18.65 -18.44 -23.87
CA TYR A 54 -18.34 -18.46 -22.44
C TYR A 54 -16.92 -17.92 -22.10
N GLU A 55 -16.03 -17.85 -23.08
CA GLU A 55 -14.64 -17.38 -22.92
C GLU A 55 -14.55 -15.97 -22.35
N ILE A 56 -15.35 -15.05 -22.89
CA ILE A 56 -15.33 -13.64 -22.51
C ILE A 56 -15.90 -13.47 -21.10
N PHE A 57 -16.83 -14.34 -20.70
CA PHE A 57 -17.41 -14.29 -19.36
C PHE A 57 -16.40 -14.63 -18.27
N PHE A 58 -15.36 -15.45 -18.55
CA PHE A 58 -14.25 -15.66 -17.61
C PHE A 58 -13.42 -14.40 -17.37
N LEU A 59 -13.44 -13.45 -18.31
CA LEU A 59 -12.75 -12.16 -18.17
C LEU A 59 -13.58 -11.12 -17.43
N ALA A 60 -14.90 -11.31 -17.31
CA ALA A 60 -15.79 -10.33 -16.68
C ALA A 60 -15.36 -9.94 -15.25
N PRO A 61 -14.94 -10.88 -14.37
CA PRO A 61 -14.46 -10.51 -13.03
C PRO A 61 -13.24 -9.60 -13.02
N LEU A 62 -12.39 -9.62 -14.06
CA LEU A 62 -11.19 -8.78 -14.13
C LEU A 62 -11.53 -7.30 -14.22
N THR A 63 -12.69 -6.95 -14.79
CA THR A 63 -13.17 -5.56 -14.84
C THR A 63 -13.40 -4.97 -13.45
N ILE A 64 -13.62 -5.81 -12.44
CA ILE A 64 -13.76 -5.43 -11.04
C ILE A 64 -12.41 -5.60 -10.32
N LEU A 65 -11.73 -6.73 -10.51
CA LEU A 65 -10.51 -7.08 -9.78
C LEU A 65 -9.34 -6.12 -10.04
N LEU A 66 -9.09 -5.76 -11.30
CA LEU A 66 -7.93 -4.92 -11.66
C LEU A 66 -8.01 -3.50 -11.09
N PRO A 67 -9.09 -2.73 -11.29
CA PRO A 67 -9.20 -1.43 -10.65
C PRO A 67 -9.24 -1.56 -9.13
N ALA A 68 -9.85 -2.63 -8.60
CA ALA A 68 -9.90 -2.83 -7.16
C ALA A 68 -8.50 -3.05 -6.55
N TRP A 69 -7.65 -3.80 -7.23
CA TRP A 69 -6.28 -4.02 -6.80
C TRP A 69 -5.49 -2.71 -6.72
N SER A 70 -5.58 -1.84 -7.74
CA SER A 70 -4.88 -0.55 -7.73
C SER A 70 -5.41 0.39 -6.66
N VAL A 71 -6.74 0.51 -6.51
CA VAL A 71 -7.37 1.32 -5.46
C VAL A 71 -6.96 0.86 -4.06
N PHE A 72 -6.87 -0.46 -3.84
CA PHE A 72 -6.42 -1.03 -2.57
C PHE A 72 -5.00 -0.57 -2.21
N LEU A 73 -4.07 -0.61 -3.18
CA LEU A 73 -2.68 -0.17 -3.00
C LEU A 73 -2.58 1.35 -2.80
N ASP A 74 -3.38 2.14 -3.48
CA ASP A 74 -3.42 3.59 -3.26
C ASP A 74 -3.91 3.92 -1.85
N LYS A 75 -4.92 3.21 -1.33
CA LYS A 75 -5.33 3.33 0.08
C LYS A 75 -4.22 2.92 1.04
N ALA A 76 -3.42 1.91 0.70
CA ALA A 76 -2.27 1.50 1.51
C ALA A 76 -1.20 2.61 1.58
N LYS A 77 -0.99 3.39 0.50
CA LYS A 77 -0.09 4.57 0.53
C LYS A 77 -0.60 5.64 1.50
N THR A 78 -1.90 5.90 1.52
CA THR A 78 -2.52 6.86 2.46
C THR A 78 -2.35 6.39 3.90
N ILE A 79 -2.65 5.12 4.18
CA ILE A 79 -2.44 4.52 5.52
C ILE A 79 -0.96 4.65 5.92
N SER A 80 -0.03 4.38 4.99
CA SER A 80 1.41 4.53 5.25
C SER A 80 1.80 5.94 5.69
N ARG A 81 1.23 6.95 5.02
CA ARG A 81 1.47 8.35 5.34
C ARG A 81 0.90 8.73 6.70
N ILE A 82 -0.33 8.33 6.99
CA ILE A 82 -1.00 8.61 8.28
C ILE A 82 -0.24 7.94 9.42
N VAL A 83 0.14 6.67 9.28
CA VAL A 83 0.89 5.95 10.33
C VAL A 83 2.24 6.62 10.59
N GLY A 84 2.93 7.10 9.55
CA GLY A 84 4.17 7.85 9.71
C GLY A 84 4.00 9.09 10.59
N TYR A 85 2.95 9.89 10.35
CA TYR A 85 2.64 11.08 11.15
C TYR A 85 2.16 10.73 12.56
N TYR A 86 1.30 9.72 12.66
CA TYR A 86 0.76 9.21 13.91
C TYR A 86 1.87 8.79 14.90
N ARG A 87 2.96 8.18 14.41
CA ARG A 87 4.14 7.86 15.23
C ARG A 87 4.85 9.09 15.80
N ILE A 88 4.88 10.19 15.05
CA ILE A 88 5.45 11.45 15.54
C ILE A 88 4.59 11.97 16.69
N ILE A 89 3.27 11.97 16.53
CA ILE A 89 2.35 12.37 17.61
C ILE A 89 2.53 11.48 18.84
N GLU A 90 2.67 10.17 18.67
CA GLU A 90 2.95 9.27 19.80
C GLU A 90 4.26 9.62 20.51
N GLY A 91 5.32 9.93 19.76
CA GLY A 91 6.59 10.41 20.30
C GLY A 91 6.44 11.71 21.10
N LEU A 92 5.65 12.66 20.59
CA LEU A 92 5.33 13.92 21.28
C LEU A 92 4.51 13.71 22.56
N ILE A 93 3.53 12.80 22.54
CA ILE A 93 2.71 12.50 23.72
C ILE A 93 3.55 11.82 24.82
N LEU A 94 4.53 11.00 24.42
CA LEU A 94 5.43 10.27 25.31
C LEU A 94 6.68 11.07 25.72
N ASP A 95 6.78 12.35 25.35
CA ASP A 95 7.95 13.22 25.59
C ASP A 95 9.28 12.64 25.08
N LYS A 96 9.26 11.77 24.08
CA LYS A 96 10.48 11.22 23.44
C LYS A 96 11.06 12.14 22.38
N ILE A 97 10.22 13.04 21.89
CA ILE A 97 10.47 13.90 20.75
C ILE A 97 9.93 15.29 21.10
N SER A 98 10.59 16.35 20.63
CA SER A 98 10.07 17.71 20.63
C SER A 98 9.91 18.24 19.20
N VAL A 99 9.00 19.21 19.04
CA VAL A 99 8.80 19.93 17.77
C VAL A 99 8.76 21.43 18.06
N ASN A 100 9.34 22.22 17.16
CA ASN A 100 9.30 23.69 17.25
C ASN A 100 7.86 24.22 17.22
N LYS A 101 7.02 23.62 16.36
CA LYS A 101 5.63 24.00 16.21
C LYS A 101 4.77 22.79 15.86
N PHE A 102 3.79 22.51 16.72
CA PHE A 102 2.76 21.53 16.39
C PHE A 102 1.84 22.07 15.29
N VAL A 103 1.78 21.36 14.17
CA VAL A 103 0.87 21.64 13.05
C VAL A 103 -0.06 20.44 12.91
N GLY A 104 -1.36 20.66 13.05
CA GLY A 104 -2.35 19.59 12.93
C GLY A 104 -2.39 18.97 11.53
N TRP A 105 -2.91 17.75 11.45
CA TRP A 105 -2.81 16.82 10.33
C TRP A 105 -3.13 17.43 8.98
N GLU A 106 -4.27 18.11 8.83
CA GLU A 106 -4.68 18.69 7.55
C GLU A 106 -3.71 19.76 7.05
N ASN A 107 -3.24 20.61 7.96
CA ASN A 107 -2.26 21.64 7.63
C ASN A 107 -0.88 21.00 7.34
N ALA A 108 -0.49 20.00 8.13
CA ALA A 108 0.75 19.26 7.90
C ALA A 108 0.70 18.51 6.56
N LEU A 109 -0.45 17.99 6.17
CA LEU A 109 -0.70 17.32 4.90
C LEU A 109 -0.68 18.29 3.72
N GLN A 110 -1.16 19.52 3.90
CA GLN A 110 -1.00 20.57 2.90
C GLN A 110 0.48 20.88 2.69
N ILE A 111 1.24 21.10 3.76
CA ILE A 111 2.69 21.33 3.69
C ILE A 111 3.40 20.14 3.03
N PHE A 112 3.00 18.91 3.36
CA PHE A 112 3.51 17.70 2.73
C PHE A 112 3.33 17.75 1.20
N ARG A 113 2.15 18.13 0.72
CA ARG A 113 1.83 18.21 -0.71
C ARG A 113 2.59 19.34 -1.40
N ASP A 114 2.70 20.49 -0.75
CA ASP A 114 3.42 21.65 -1.29
C ASP A 114 4.94 21.35 -1.44
N ASN A 115 5.45 20.41 -0.65
CA ASN A 115 6.84 19.95 -0.69
C ASN A 115 7.06 18.67 -1.54
N GLU A 116 6.09 18.24 -2.34
CA GLU A 116 6.22 17.06 -3.23
C GLU A 116 7.47 17.11 -4.16
N PRO A 117 7.89 18.28 -4.71
CA PRO A 117 9.14 18.34 -5.50
C PRO A 117 10.39 17.96 -4.70
N ILE A 118 10.42 18.29 -3.41
CA ILE A 118 11.53 18.03 -2.49
C ILE A 118 11.42 16.63 -1.88
N GLU A 119 10.20 16.10 -1.75
CA GLU A 119 9.89 14.77 -1.23
C GLU A 119 10.77 13.69 -1.88
N MET A 120 10.92 13.75 -3.21
CA MET A 120 11.71 12.75 -3.94
C MET A 120 13.19 12.73 -3.51
N TYR A 121 13.78 13.89 -3.23
CA TYR A 121 15.17 14.00 -2.76
C TYR A 121 15.31 13.46 -1.34
N ILE A 122 14.47 13.93 -0.42
CA ILE A 122 14.55 13.56 1.00
C ILE A 122 14.27 12.07 1.21
N LYS A 123 13.27 11.53 0.51
CA LYS A 123 12.97 10.10 0.58
C LYS A 123 14.10 9.25 0.01
N LYS A 124 14.78 9.71 -1.05
CA LYS A 124 15.94 9.01 -1.59
C LYS A 124 17.08 8.96 -0.59
N GLU A 125 17.32 10.06 0.14
CA GLU A 125 18.31 10.10 1.22
C GLU A 125 17.92 9.19 2.40
N ALA A 126 16.66 9.23 2.83
CA ALA A 126 16.15 8.36 3.89
C ALA A 126 16.27 6.87 3.52
N ILE A 127 15.94 6.50 2.28
CA ILE A 127 16.12 5.14 1.76
C ILE A 127 17.61 4.75 1.76
N LYS A 128 18.50 5.67 1.37
CA LYS A 128 19.95 5.44 1.40
C LYS A 128 20.43 5.18 2.83
N LYS A 129 20.06 6.01 3.80
CA LYS A 129 20.38 5.83 5.24
C LYS A 129 19.84 4.49 5.78
N LEU A 130 18.61 4.13 5.43
CA LEU A 130 18.00 2.85 5.82
C LEU A 130 18.70 1.63 5.20
N ARG A 131 19.31 1.78 4.02
CA ARG A 131 20.13 0.73 3.38
C ARG A 131 21.54 0.64 3.96
N GLU A 132 22.12 1.78 4.33
CA GLU A 132 23.49 1.91 4.83
C GLU A 132 23.61 1.57 6.32
N LYS A 133 22.53 1.70 7.10
CA LYS A 133 22.51 1.26 8.51
C LYS A 133 22.97 -0.20 8.52
N PRO A 134 24.16 -0.51 9.10
CA PRO A 134 24.78 -1.82 8.96
C PRO A 134 23.77 -2.85 9.41
N ARG A 135 23.41 -3.77 8.51
CA ARG A 135 22.63 -4.96 8.84
C ARG A 135 23.46 -5.72 9.86
N PHE A 136 23.26 -5.40 11.13
CA PHE A 136 24.00 -6.00 12.23
C PHE A 136 24.06 -7.50 11.99
N GLU A 137 25.30 -7.94 11.82
CA GLU A 137 25.69 -9.31 11.58
C GLU A 137 24.95 -10.19 12.58
N ASN A 138 24.10 -11.06 12.06
CA ASN A 138 23.99 -12.36 12.66
C ASN A 138 23.67 -13.31 11.51
N ASN A 139 24.43 -14.38 11.42
CA ASN A 139 24.28 -15.46 10.44
C ASN A 139 23.03 -16.31 10.74
N GLN A 140 21.87 -15.67 10.89
CA GLN A 140 20.58 -16.33 11.05
C GLN A 140 19.84 -16.18 9.74
N THR A 141 20.00 -17.20 8.90
CA THR A 141 19.27 -17.52 7.67
C THR A 141 18.26 -16.46 7.20
N SER A 142 18.55 -15.86 6.05
CA SER A 142 17.79 -14.85 5.28
C SER A 142 16.24 -14.97 5.32
N PHE A 143 15.71 -16.17 5.50
CA PHE A 143 14.26 -16.42 5.58
C PHE A 143 13.63 -16.14 6.96
N GLY A 144 14.40 -16.21 8.06
CA GLY A 144 13.90 -16.07 9.43
C GLY A 144 13.65 -14.62 9.87
N ARG A 145 14.38 -13.65 9.33
CA ARG A 145 14.21 -12.21 9.67
C ARG A 145 13.23 -11.46 8.80
N LEU A 146 12.82 -12.03 7.66
CA LEU A 146 11.61 -11.59 6.96
C LEU A 146 10.34 -11.82 7.79
N LYS A 147 10.38 -12.68 8.83
CA LYS A 147 9.25 -12.93 9.75
C LYS A 147 9.18 -12.00 10.97
N ALA A 148 10.19 -11.16 11.22
CA ALA A 148 10.06 -10.05 12.17
C ALA A 148 9.42 -8.82 11.50
N PHE A 149 8.89 -8.99 10.28
CA PHE A 149 8.26 -7.94 9.52
C PHE A 149 6.86 -7.69 10.08
N SER A 150 6.55 -6.41 10.30
CA SER A 150 5.27 -5.92 10.79
C SER A 150 4.07 -6.68 10.18
N PRO A 151 3.06 -7.10 10.97
CA PRO A 151 1.84 -7.76 10.48
C PRO A 151 1.17 -7.08 9.28
N PHE A 152 1.41 -5.77 9.10
CA PHE A 152 0.96 -5.03 7.93
C PHE A 152 1.61 -5.49 6.62
N ARG A 153 2.92 -5.80 6.61
CA ARG A 153 3.65 -6.25 5.41
C ARG A 153 3.16 -7.61 4.96
N ASP A 154 2.90 -8.50 5.92
CA ASP A 154 2.32 -9.83 5.67
C ASP A 154 0.91 -9.70 5.11
N TYR A 155 0.08 -8.85 5.72
CA TYR A 155 -1.26 -8.56 5.22
C TYR A 155 -1.24 -8.00 3.79
N LEU A 156 -0.42 -7.00 3.51
CA LEU A 156 -0.32 -6.37 2.20
C LEU A 156 0.12 -7.36 1.12
N THR A 157 1.10 -8.22 1.44
CA THR A 157 1.59 -9.27 0.55
C THR A 157 0.52 -10.32 0.30
N LEU A 158 -0.17 -10.77 1.36
CA LEU A 158 -1.26 -11.73 1.28
C LEU A 158 -2.39 -11.22 0.36
N VAL A 159 -2.84 -9.99 0.56
CA VAL A 159 -3.91 -9.42 -0.28
C VAL A 159 -3.46 -9.28 -1.72
N ASN A 160 -2.22 -8.87 -1.97
CA ASN A 160 -1.66 -8.81 -3.33
C ASN A 160 -1.60 -10.20 -3.99
N CYS A 161 -1.26 -11.24 -3.23
CA CYS A 161 -1.31 -12.63 -3.70
C CYS A 161 -2.75 -13.05 -4.02
N ILE A 162 -3.74 -12.69 -3.20
CA ILE A 162 -5.15 -12.99 -3.46
C ILE A 162 -5.61 -12.37 -4.79
N PHE A 163 -5.35 -11.06 -5.00
CA PHE A 163 -5.70 -10.40 -6.26
C PHE A 163 -5.01 -11.03 -7.47
N LEU A 164 -3.72 -11.36 -7.35
CA LEU A 164 -2.97 -12.04 -8.41
C LEU A 164 -3.57 -13.42 -8.72
N CYS A 165 -3.79 -14.25 -7.70
CA CYS A 165 -4.35 -15.59 -7.86
C CYS A 165 -5.74 -15.57 -8.50
N LEU A 166 -6.63 -14.67 -8.06
CA LEU A 166 -7.96 -14.53 -8.64
C LEU A 166 -7.90 -14.03 -10.09
N SER A 167 -7.00 -13.08 -10.39
CA SER A 167 -6.84 -12.57 -11.74
C SER A 167 -6.29 -13.65 -12.69
N VAL A 168 -5.30 -14.44 -12.25
CA VAL A 168 -4.77 -15.57 -13.01
C VAL A 168 -5.84 -16.65 -13.20
N LEU A 169 -6.62 -16.94 -12.17
CA LEU A 169 -7.73 -17.90 -12.26
C LEU A 169 -8.78 -17.48 -13.30
N CYS A 170 -9.05 -16.18 -13.45
CA CYS A 170 -9.96 -15.64 -14.46
C CYS A 170 -9.34 -15.65 -15.87
N MET A 171 -8.04 -15.34 -15.99
CA MET A 171 -7.33 -15.29 -17.28
C MET A 171 -7.04 -16.68 -17.87
N MET A 172 -6.66 -17.64 -17.03
CA MET A 172 -6.15 -18.95 -17.46
C MET A 172 -7.12 -19.71 -18.39
N PRO A 173 -8.41 -19.87 -18.07
CA PRO A 173 -9.35 -20.56 -18.95
C PRO A 173 -9.51 -19.88 -20.31
N ALA A 174 -9.56 -18.54 -20.35
CA ALA A 174 -9.69 -17.77 -21.58
C ALA A 174 -8.44 -17.92 -22.47
N ILE A 175 -7.24 -17.86 -21.88
CA ILE A 175 -5.99 -18.07 -22.62
C ILE A 175 -5.90 -19.51 -23.15
N ILE A 176 -6.20 -20.52 -22.33
CA ILE A 176 -6.18 -21.93 -22.76
C ILE A 176 -7.13 -22.13 -23.94
N PHE A 177 -8.34 -21.56 -23.87
CA PHE A 177 -9.29 -21.66 -24.97
C PHE A 177 -8.77 -21.01 -26.25
N ALA A 178 -8.21 -19.79 -26.17
CA ALA A 178 -7.62 -19.11 -27.32
C ALA A 178 -6.49 -19.93 -27.96
N LEU A 179 -5.65 -20.58 -27.14
CA LEU A 179 -4.57 -21.44 -27.61
C LEU A 179 -5.05 -22.73 -28.27
N VAL A 180 -6.19 -23.29 -27.85
CA VAL A 180 -6.77 -24.48 -28.46
C VAL A 180 -7.45 -24.16 -29.80
N ASN A 181 -8.05 -22.98 -29.94
CA ASN A 181 -8.85 -22.59 -31.10
C ASN A 181 -8.14 -21.67 -32.11
N VAL A 182 -6.82 -21.80 -32.23
CA VAL A 182 -5.95 -20.94 -33.08
C VAL A 182 -6.32 -20.97 -34.58
N LYS A 183 -7.08 -21.97 -35.04
CA LYS A 183 -7.40 -22.16 -36.47
C LYS A 183 -8.22 -21.03 -37.09
N SER A 184 -8.93 -20.21 -36.31
CA SER A 184 -9.52 -18.97 -36.80
C SER A 184 -9.31 -17.84 -35.79
N LEU A 185 -8.53 -16.83 -36.18
CA LEU A 185 -8.46 -15.57 -35.45
C LEU A 185 -9.84 -14.91 -35.49
N ASN A 186 -10.56 -14.96 -34.37
CA ASN A 186 -11.84 -14.29 -34.18
C ASN A 186 -11.67 -13.04 -33.30
N ALA A 187 -12.73 -12.23 -33.17
CA ALA A 187 -12.72 -11.03 -32.32
C ALA A 187 -12.35 -11.33 -30.86
N ASN A 188 -12.71 -12.52 -30.35
CA ASN A 188 -12.45 -12.92 -28.96
C ASN A 188 -10.94 -13.02 -28.69
N HIS A 189 -10.13 -13.46 -29.66
CA HIS A 189 -8.66 -13.52 -29.50
C HIS A 189 -8.07 -12.12 -29.28
N PHE A 190 -8.56 -11.11 -30.01
CA PHE A 190 -8.11 -9.73 -29.83
C PHE A 190 -8.50 -9.17 -28.45
N ILE A 191 -9.72 -9.47 -27.98
CA ILE A 191 -10.18 -9.07 -26.65
C ILE A 191 -9.32 -9.72 -25.56
N ILE A 192 -9.07 -11.04 -25.66
CA ILE A 192 -8.23 -11.77 -24.71
C ILE A 192 -6.80 -11.20 -24.69
N ALA A 193 -6.23 -10.90 -25.85
CA ALA A 193 -4.90 -10.30 -25.96
C ALA A 193 -4.86 -8.90 -25.31
N LEU A 194 -5.86 -8.05 -25.58
CA LEU A 194 -5.96 -6.71 -24.99
C LEU A 194 -6.09 -6.78 -23.47
N VAL A 195 -6.97 -7.63 -22.95
CA VAL A 195 -7.15 -7.83 -21.51
C VAL A 195 -5.88 -8.38 -20.86
N SER A 196 -5.15 -9.27 -21.54
CA SER A 196 -3.84 -9.78 -21.08
C SER A 196 -2.82 -8.66 -20.93
N ILE A 197 -2.75 -7.73 -21.91
CA ILE A 197 -1.85 -6.58 -21.85
C ILE A 197 -2.22 -5.67 -20.67
N ILE A 198 -3.52 -5.38 -20.48
CA ILE A 198 -4.01 -4.57 -19.35
C ILE A 198 -3.66 -5.24 -18.02
N PHE A 199 -3.87 -6.56 -17.91
CA PHE A 199 -3.51 -7.34 -16.73
C PHE A 199 -2.01 -7.26 -16.43
N ILE A 200 -1.14 -7.49 -17.42
CA ILE A 200 0.33 -7.44 -17.25
C ILE A 200 0.76 -6.02 -16.83
N SER A 201 0.23 -4.99 -17.49
CA SER A 201 0.52 -3.59 -17.14
C SER A 201 0.12 -3.27 -15.69
N THR A 202 -1.09 -3.69 -15.30
CA THR A 202 -1.61 -3.54 -13.94
C THR A 202 -0.75 -4.30 -12.92
N PHE A 203 -0.37 -5.54 -13.23
CA PHE A 203 0.49 -6.36 -12.38
C PHE A 203 1.86 -5.72 -12.15
N VAL A 204 2.50 -5.21 -13.22
CA VAL A 204 3.80 -4.52 -13.12
C VAL A 204 3.65 -3.26 -12.28
N HIS A 205 2.65 -2.42 -12.55
CA HIS A 205 2.39 -1.20 -11.79
C HIS A 205 2.14 -1.49 -10.30
N ASN A 206 1.29 -2.47 -9.99
CA ASN A 206 0.96 -2.85 -8.63
C ASN A 206 2.14 -3.50 -7.91
N SER A 207 2.99 -4.27 -8.61
CA SER A 207 4.21 -4.86 -8.05
C SER A 207 5.25 -3.78 -7.70
N ILE A 208 5.42 -2.77 -8.56
CA ILE A 208 6.29 -1.62 -8.26
C ILE A 208 5.74 -0.86 -7.04
N THR A 209 4.44 -0.59 -7.03
CA THR A 209 3.78 0.10 -5.91
C THR A 209 3.91 -0.68 -4.59
N LEU A 210 3.72 -2.00 -4.63
CA LEU A 210 3.90 -2.89 -3.48
C LEU A 210 5.34 -2.83 -2.98
N ARG A 211 6.32 -2.93 -3.87
CA ARG A 211 7.74 -2.79 -3.51
C ARG A 211 8.00 -1.44 -2.85
N ASP A 212 7.46 -0.36 -3.42
CA ASP A 212 7.62 0.98 -2.87
C ASP A 212 6.96 1.15 -1.49
N LEU A 213 5.85 0.45 -1.22
CA LEU A 213 5.19 0.39 0.09
C LEU A 213 5.97 -0.44 1.11
N LEU A 214 6.60 -1.54 0.68
CA LEU A 214 7.31 -2.44 1.59
C LEU A 214 8.69 -1.92 1.97
N CYS A 215 9.43 -1.35 1.02
CA CYS A 215 10.84 -0.98 1.20
C CYS A 215 11.28 0.28 0.45
N GLY A 216 10.36 1.00 -0.19
CA GLY A 216 10.69 2.19 -0.97
C GLY A 216 10.10 3.47 -0.41
N LYS A 217 9.76 4.39 -1.32
CA LYS A 217 9.31 5.75 -1.00
C LYS A 217 7.99 5.83 -0.23
N HIS A 218 7.23 4.74 -0.15
CA HIS A 218 5.97 4.69 0.58
C HIS A 218 6.06 3.79 1.82
N ALA A 219 7.26 3.37 2.23
CA ALA A 219 7.45 2.66 3.49
C ALA A 219 7.14 3.57 4.69
N TYR A 220 6.66 2.97 5.78
CA TYR A 220 6.29 3.70 7.00
C TYR A 220 7.45 4.53 7.54
N GLU A 221 8.64 3.93 7.59
CA GLU A 221 9.85 4.55 8.14
C GLU A 221 10.30 5.75 7.29
N VAL A 222 10.12 5.65 5.97
CA VAL A 222 10.45 6.73 5.04
C VAL A 222 9.46 7.88 5.16
N ASN A 223 8.16 7.59 5.28
CA ASN A 223 7.15 8.61 5.54
C ASN A 223 7.35 9.28 6.91
N GLU A 224 7.67 8.50 7.95
CA GLU A 224 7.99 9.03 9.28
C GLU A 224 9.20 9.97 9.22
N HIS A 225 10.29 9.59 8.56
CA HIS A 225 11.46 10.47 8.37
C HIS A 225 11.10 11.76 7.63
N PHE A 226 10.26 11.66 6.58
CA PHE A 226 9.81 12.84 5.86
C PHE A 226 8.91 13.74 6.73
N TRP A 227 8.08 13.17 7.60
CA TRP A 227 7.32 13.94 8.58
C TRP A 227 8.21 14.63 9.62
N ARG A 228 9.27 13.96 10.09
CA ARG A 228 10.26 14.60 10.98
C ARG A 228 10.90 15.82 10.33
N TYR A 229 11.20 15.74 9.04
CA TYR A 229 11.71 16.88 8.28
C TYR A 229 10.68 18.02 8.19
N ILE A 230 9.43 17.72 7.83
CA ILE A 230 8.36 18.73 7.69
C ILE A 230 8.08 19.44 9.02
N LEU A 231 8.11 18.70 10.13
CA LEU A 231 7.72 19.20 11.45
C LEU A 231 8.92 19.72 12.26
N GLU A 232 10.13 19.71 11.69
CA GLU A 232 11.36 20.13 12.37
C GLU A 232 11.51 19.44 13.73
N VAL A 233 11.43 18.11 13.70
CA VAL A 233 11.50 17.27 14.90
C VAL A 233 12.93 17.25 15.45
N GLU A 234 13.07 17.59 16.73
CA GLU A 234 14.30 17.41 17.51
C GLU A 234 14.19 16.12 18.35
N THR A 235 15.20 15.25 18.25
CA THR A 235 15.28 14.01 19.01
C THR A 235 16.17 14.17 20.22
N HIS A 236 15.66 13.86 21.42
CA HIS A 236 16.42 13.93 22.67
C HIS A 236 17.35 12.72 22.92
N GLU A 237 17.56 11.85 21.92
CA GLU A 237 18.31 10.60 22.08
C GLU A 237 19.84 10.82 22.22
N ASP A 238 20.38 11.98 21.84
CA ASP A 238 21.82 12.27 21.91
C ASP A 238 22.33 12.63 23.33
N GLU A 239 21.45 12.87 24.30
CA GLU A 239 21.84 13.19 25.69
C GLU A 239 22.01 11.95 26.59
N ILE A 240 21.50 10.78 26.18
CA ILE A 240 21.50 9.57 27.01
C ILE A 240 22.73 8.67 26.74
N GLU A 241 23.35 8.74 25.56
CA GLU A 241 24.60 8.00 25.28
C GLU A 241 25.88 8.77 25.70
N SER A 242 25.72 10.00 26.19
CA SER A 242 26.83 10.85 26.68
C SER A 242 26.89 10.97 28.22
N SER A 243 26.04 10.23 28.94
CA SER A 243 26.02 10.14 30.41
C SER A 243 26.23 8.71 30.91
#